data_AF-A0A7S1B2W5-F1
#
_entry.id   AF-A0A7S1B2W5-F1
#
_cell.length_a   1.000
_cell.length_b   1.000
_cell.length_c   1.000
_cell.angle_alpha   90.00
_cell.angle_beta   90.00
_cell.angle_gamma   90.00
#
_symmetry.space_group_name_H-M   'P 1'
#
loop_
_entity.id
_entity.type
_entity.pdbx_description
1 polymer ?
#
loop_
_entity_poly.entity_id
_entity_poly.type
_entity_poly.pdbx_seq_one_letter_code
_entity_poly.pdbx_strand_id
1 'polypeptide(L)'
;MPSERHRKTQGPFRKPRAHRQTRHLCLANCGRAKGDTPEQICATLRGIIELDVEVVHLGDGGVSYVTLGSVEEAVLARSRVPQFTRWTAEFAELVEAPLIPVPPCDPCITEHHDVPGLQILSDFVTQVEAQVLLDEIDARPWDTSIRRRVQHYGHVFDYTSLTCQEAAAPMPDFCVKVLSRIDLPHFPNQLTVNEYTPGVGIASHVDTHSAFEDGIALLSLGAGIVMNFTCGDTDRPVWLPPNSLTLLLGEARYAWRHGISSRKTDRIGDETVPRGRRVSMTFRTAIDRPCSCAWPDL
;
A
#
# COMPACT_ATOMS: atom_id res chain seq x y z
N MET A 1 -40.87 -19.76 -3.51
CA MET A 1 -39.47 -20.16 -3.24
C MET A 1 -38.79 -20.49 -4.57
N PRO A 2 -38.24 -19.53 -5.33
CA PRO A 2 -37.41 -19.82 -6.49
C PRO A 2 -35.96 -20.04 -6.06
N SER A 3 -35.33 -20.98 -6.75
CA SER A 3 -34.05 -21.62 -6.45
C SER A 3 -32.83 -20.71 -6.62
N GLU A 4 -32.01 -20.63 -5.56
CA GLU A 4 -30.65 -20.09 -5.62
C GLU A 4 -29.76 -21.02 -6.46
N ARG A 5 -29.67 -20.72 -7.76
CA ARG A 5 -28.62 -21.29 -8.61
C ARG A 5 -27.28 -20.72 -8.17
N HIS A 6 -26.36 -21.63 -7.86
CA HIS A 6 -24.97 -21.39 -7.48
C HIS A 6 -24.32 -20.26 -8.28
N ARG A 7 -24.05 -19.14 -7.61
CA ARG A 7 -23.10 -18.12 -8.07
C ARG A 7 -21.71 -18.74 -8.02
N LYS A 8 -21.28 -19.35 -9.13
CA LYS A 8 -19.87 -19.72 -9.33
C LYS A 8 -19.02 -18.47 -9.12
N THR A 9 -18.00 -18.58 -8.30
CA THR A 9 -16.97 -17.57 -8.02
C THR A 9 -16.27 -17.15 -9.33
N GLN A 10 -16.88 -16.24 -10.08
CA GLN A 10 -16.21 -15.52 -11.15
C GLN A 10 -15.38 -14.42 -10.47
N GLY A 11 -14.06 -14.43 -10.69
CA GLY A 11 -13.18 -13.31 -10.31
C GLY A 11 -13.61 -11.99 -10.97
N PRO A 12 -12.86 -10.89 -10.81
CA PRO A 12 -13.26 -9.55 -11.26
C PRO A 12 -13.24 -9.38 -12.79
N PHE A 13 -13.47 -10.43 -13.57
CA PHE A 13 -13.36 -10.45 -15.03
C PHE A 13 -14.67 -10.90 -15.68
N ARG A 14 -14.95 -10.33 -16.85
CA ARG A 14 -16.04 -10.74 -17.73
C ARG A 14 -15.52 -10.99 -19.14
N LYS A 15 -16.35 -11.58 -19.99
CA LYS A 15 -16.07 -11.66 -21.42
C LYS A 15 -16.13 -10.25 -22.05
N PRO A 16 -15.13 -9.82 -22.84
CA PRO A 16 -15.16 -8.52 -23.50
C PRO A 16 -16.36 -8.39 -24.42
N ARG A 17 -16.96 -7.20 -24.42
CA ARG A 17 -17.98 -6.85 -25.42
C ARG A 17 -17.34 -6.71 -26.80
N ALA A 18 -18.07 -7.08 -27.85
CA ALA A 18 -17.68 -6.93 -29.26
C ALA A 18 -16.32 -7.54 -29.65
N HIS A 19 -15.89 -8.63 -28.99
CA HIS A 19 -14.61 -9.32 -29.28
C HIS A 19 -13.37 -8.43 -29.15
N ARG A 20 -13.45 -7.37 -28.35
CA ARG A 20 -12.32 -6.46 -28.13
C ARG A 20 -11.11 -7.21 -27.55
N GLN A 21 -9.95 -6.96 -28.13
CA GLN A 21 -8.67 -7.41 -27.59
C GLN A 21 -8.33 -6.59 -26.33
N THR A 22 -7.86 -7.27 -25.30
CA THR A 22 -7.53 -6.67 -24.01
C THR A 22 -6.20 -7.25 -23.52
N ARG A 23 -5.57 -6.58 -22.57
CA ARG A 23 -4.35 -7.07 -21.90
C ARG A 23 -4.62 -8.19 -20.88
N HIS A 24 -5.87 -8.63 -20.73
CA HIS A 24 -6.24 -9.67 -19.77
C HIS A 24 -6.70 -10.93 -20.50
N LEU A 25 -6.28 -12.09 -20.00
CA LEU A 25 -6.68 -13.38 -20.53
C LEU A 25 -7.37 -14.23 -19.46
N CYS A 26 -8.43 -14.91 -19.88
CA CYS A 26 -9.02 -16.04 -19.19
C CYS A 26 -8.32 -17.31 -19.67
N LEU A 27 -7.71 -18.04 -18.73
CA LEU A 27 -7.08 -19.33 -18.95
C LEU A 27 -8.01 -20.43 -18.44
N ALA A 28 -8.68 -21.15 -19.35
CA ALA A 28 -9.47 -22.32 -18.97
C ALA A 28 -8.57 -23.57 -18.85
N ASN A 29 -9.01 -24.57 -18.08
CA ASN A 29 -8.20 -25.72 -17.66
C ASN A 29 -6.94 -25.34 -16.85
N CYS A 30 -6.92 -24.11 -16.33
CA CYS A 30 -5.85 -23.51 -15.55
C CYS A 30 -6.41 -23.09 -14.19
N GLY A 31 -5.96 -23.67 -13.09
CA GLY A 31 -6.42 -23.29 -11.75
C GLY A 31 -6.18 -24.36 -10.71
N ARG A 32 -6.59 -24.08 -9.47
CA ARG A 32 -6.23 -24.88 -8.28
C ARG A 32 -6.70 -26.34 -8.39
N ALA A 33 -7.93 -26.56 -8.84
CA ALA A 33 -8.46 -27.92 -9.08
C ALA A 33 -7.75 -28.69 -10.22
N LYS A 34 -6.93 -28.02 -11.03
CA LYS A 34 -6.11 -28.63 -12.07
C LYS A 34 -4.64 -28.76 -11.65
N GLY A 35 -4.31 -28.39 -10.42
CA GLY A 35 -2.97 -28.49 -9.85
C GLY A 35 -2.05 -27.32 -10.19
N ASP A 36 -2.56 -26.23 -10.76
CA ASP A 36 -1.74 -25.04 -11.07
C ASP A 36 -1.57 -24.13 -9.85
N THR A 37 -0.36 -23.60 -9.68
CA THR A 37 -0.08 -22.48 -8.77
C THR A 37 0.20 -21.19 -9.54
N PRO A 38 0.08 -20.00 -8.91
CA PRO A 38 0.42 -18.74 -9.55
C PRO A 38 1.85 -18.70 -10.09
N GLU A 39 2.80 -19.27 -9.35
CA GLU A 39 4.23 -19.30 -9.72
C GLU A 39 4.44 -20.17 -10.96
N GLN A 40 3.78 -21.33 -11.04
CA GLN A 40 3.82 -22.19 -12.22
C GLN A 40 3.20 -21.52 -13.45
N ILE A 41 2.10 -20.78 -13.26
CA ILE A 41 1.45 -20.02 -14.32
C ILE A 41 2.40 -18.94 -14.86
N CYS A 42 3.00 -18.15 -13.97
CA CYS A 42 3.98 -17.13 -14.35
C CYS A 42 5.20 -17.73 -15.06
N ALA A 43 5.80 -18.80 -14.51
CA ALA A 43 6.97 -19.44 -15.09
C ALA A 43 6.69 -20.04 -16.47
N THR A 44 5.52 -20.68 -16.63
CA THR A 44 5.09 -21.26 -17.91
C THR A 44 4.85 -20.18 -18.95
N LEU A 45 4.15 -19.10 -18.59
CA LEU A 45 3.95 -17.96 -19.49
C LEU A 45 5.29 -17.32 -19.86
N ARG A 46 6.17 -17.02 -18.89
CA ARG A 46 7.51 -16.49 -19.19
C ARG A 46 8.29 -17.39 -20.14
N GLY A 47 8.24 -18.72 -19.97
CA GLY A 47 8.94 -19.67 -20.82
C GLY A 47 8.39 -19.82 -22.25
N ILE A 48 7.09 -19.57 -22.47
CA ILE A 48 6.45 -19.73 -23.79
C ILE A 48 6.53 -18.46 -24.64
N ILE A 49 6.46 -17.30 -23.99
CA ILE A 49 6.24 -16.01 -24.65
C ILE A 49 7.27 -14.94 -24.28
N GLU A 50 8.22 -15.21 -23.36
CA GLU A 50 9.15 -14.21 -22.82
C GLU A 50 8.44 -12.97 -22.24
N LEU A 51 7.22 -13.16 -21.72
CA LEU A 51 6.39 -12.06 -21.20
C LEU A 51 6.37 -12.05 -19.68
N ASP A 52 6.35 -10.84 -19.13
CA ASP A 52 6.12 -10.64 -17.71
C ASP A 52 4.61 -10.56 -17.42
N VAL A 53 4.19 -11.38 -16.48
CA VAL A 53 2.81 -11.41 -15.98
C VAL A 53 2.72 -10.45 -14.80
N GLU A 54 1.92 -9.40 -14.93
CA GLU A 54 1.76 -8.42 -13.84
C GLU A 54 0.92 -8.99 -12.69
N VAL A 55 -0.16 -9.70 -13.02
CA VAL A 55 -1.12 -10.20 -12.03
C VAL A 55 -1.67 -11.55 -12.46
N VAL A 56 -1.71 -12.51 -11.53
CA VAL A 56 -2.43 -13.78 -11.67
C VAL A 56 -3.57 -13.83 -10.65
N HIS A 57 -4.79 -14.01 -11.15
CA HIS A 57 -5.96 -14.36 -10.34
C HIS A 57 -6.23 -15.85 -10.51
N LEU A 58 -5.65 -16.65 -9.62
CA LEU A 58 -5.87 -18.10 -9.59
C LEU A 58 -7.33 -18.40 -9.21
N GLY A 59 -8.03 -19.18 -10.03
CA GLY A 59 -9.38 -19.63 -9.68
C GLY A 59 -9.42 -21.08 -9.22
N ASP A 60 -10.39 -21.38 -8.36
CA ASP A 60 -10.56 -22.70 -7.75
C ASP A 60 -11.16 -23.72 -8.73
N GLY A 61 -11.99 -23.26 -9.68
CA GLY A 61 -12.75 -24.11 -10.60
C GLY A 61 -12.01 -24.54 -11.88
N GLY A 62 -10.69 -24.40 -11.94
CA GLY A 62 -9.89 -24.70 -13.13
C GLY A 62 -10.00 -23.64 -14.23
N VAL A 63 -10.35 -22.40 -13.85
CA VAL A 63 -10.26 -21.20 -14.69
C VAL A 63 -9.47 -20.16 -13.91
N SER A 64 -8.47 -19.56 -14.52
CA SER A 64 -7.65 -18.49 -13.92
C SER A 64 -7.60 -17.29 -14.85
N TYR A 65 -7.28 -16.12 -14.32
CA TYR A 65 -7.13 -14.91 -15.13
C TYR A 65 -5.73 -14.34 -14.97
N VAL A 66 -5.17 -13.81 -16.05
CA VAL A 66 -3.85 -13.18 -16.05
C VAL A 66 -3.92 -11.80 -16.69
N THR A 67 -3.11 -10.87 -16.18
CA THR A 67 -2.89 -9.55 -16.75
C THR A 67 -1.46 -9.45 -17.25
N LEU A 68 -1.31 -9.10 -18.53
CA LEU A 68 -0.02 -8.95 -19.22
C LEU A 68 0.30 -7.47 -19.40
N GLY A 69 1.55 -7.12 -19.68
CA GLY A 69 2.03 -5.73 -19.80
C GLY A 69 1.32 -4.93 -20.90
N SER A 70 0.91 -5.59 -21.98
CA SER A 70 0.26 -4.93 -23.13
C SER A 70 -0.83 -5.79 -23.81
N VAL A 71 -1.57 -5.18 -24.76
CA VAL A 71 -2.59 -5.90 -25.56
C VAL A 71 -1.90 -6.83 -26.57
N GLU A 72 -0.79 -6.38 -27.14
CA GLU A 72 0.06 -7.12 -28.09
C GLU A 72 0.57 -8.41 -27.45
N GLU A 73 1.02 -8.31 -26.21
CA GLU A 73 1.44 -9.46 -25.41
C GLU A 73 0.30 -10.45 -25.17
N ALA A 74 -0.90 -9.96 -24.88
CA ALA A 74 -2.08 -10.81 -24.69
C ALA A 74 -2.52 -11.49 -25.99
N VAL A 75 -2.40 -10.83 -27.14
CA VAL A 75 -2.63 -11.45 -28.45
C VAL A 75 -1.63 -12.59 -28.68
N LEU A 76 -0.36 -12.36 -28.40
CA LEU A 76 0.69 -13.37 -28.56
C LEU A 76 0.45 -14.57 -27.64
N ALA A 77 0.25 -14.31 -26.35
CA ALA A 77 -0.04 -15.31 -25.33
C ALA A 77 -1.27 -16.15 -25.70
N ARG A 78 -2.35 -15.51 -26.15
CA ARG A 78 -3.58 -16.20 -26.58
C ARG A 78 -3.32 -17.22 -27.69
N SER A 79 -2.44 -16.90 -28.64
CA SER A 79 -2.12 -17.78 -29.78
C SER A 79 -1.18 -18.93 -29.42
N ARG A 80 -0.23 -18.71 -28.49
CA ARG A 80 0.84 -19.67 -28.19
C ARG A 80 0.52 -20.59 -27.02
N VAL A 81 -0.10 -20.09 -25.97
CA VAL A 81 -0.37 -20.87 -24.74
C VAL A 81 -1.06 -22.22 -25.02
N PRO A 82 -2.09 -22.31 -25.88
CA PRO A 82 -2.74 -23.60 -26.17
C PRO A 82 -1.87 -24.61 -26.93
N GLN A 83 -0.74 -24.18 -27.51
CA GLN A 83 0.18 -25.06 -28.25
C GLN A 83 1.16 -25.78 -27.32
N PHE A 84 1.44 -25.20 -26.16
CA PHE A 84 2.45 -25.70 -25.20
C PHE A 84 1.84 -26.16 -23.89
N THR A 85 0.56 -25.88 -23.65
CA THR A 85 -0.13 -26.19 -22.40
C THR A 85 -1.50 -26.78 -22.67
N ARG A 86 -2.11 -27.37 -21.65
CA ARG A 86 -3.53 -27.77 -21.68
C ARG A 86 -4.50 -26.59 -21.59
N TRP A 87 -4.00 -25.37 -21.41
CA TRP A 87 -4.82 -24.20 -21.16
C TRP A 87 -5.36 -23.66 -22.46
N THR A 88 -6.63 -23.27 -22.46
CA THR A 88 -7.19 -22.45 -23.53
C THR A 88 -7.19 -21.00 -23.07
N ALA A 89 -6.87 -20.09 -23.99
CA ALA A 89 -6.77 -18.67 -23.68
C ALA A 89 -7.82 -17.88 -24.47
N GLU A 90 -8.59 -17.07 -23.77
CA GLU A 90 -9.56 -16.14 -24.36
C GLU A 90 -9.42 -14.76 -23.73
N PHE A 91 -9.71 -13.70 -24.49
CA PHE A 91 -9.68 -12.36 -23.93
C PHE A 91 -10.69 -12.19 -22.79
N ALA A 92 -10.26 -11.50 -21.75
CA ALA A 92 -11.04 -11.13 -20.58
C ALA A 92 -11.06 -9.61 -20.42
N GLU A 93 -12.15 -9.06 -19.93
CA GLU A 93 -12.25 -7.65 -19.57
C GLU A 93 -12.32 -7.57 -18.06
N LEU A 94 -11.39 -6.84 -17.43
CA LEU A 94 -11.49 -6.55 -16.01
C LEU A 94 -12.76 -5.74 -15.79
N VAL A 95 -13.69 -6.31 -15.02
CA VAL A 95 -14.82 -5.59 -14.47
C VAL A 95 -14.23 -4.71 -13.39
N GLU A 96 -13.93 -3.46 -13.73
CA GLU A 96 -13.82 -2.44 -12.72
C GLU A 96 -15.08 -2.55 -11.86
N ALA A 97 -14.89 -2.78 -10.57
CA ALA A 97 -16.00 -2.69 -9.64
C ALA A 97 -16.72 -1.37 -9.97
N PRO A 98 -18.06 -1.34 -10.09
CA PRO A 98 -18.75 -0.07 -10.21
C PRO A 98 -18.18 0.82 -9.12
N LEU A 99 -17.81 2.05 -9.49
CA LEU A 99 -17.47 3.09 -8.52
C LEU A 99 -18.69 3.16 -7.60
N ILE A 100 -18.67 2.40 -6.51
CA ILE A 100 -19.43 2.73 -5.32
C ILE A 100 -19.01 4.18 -5.13
N PRO A 101 -19.95 5.15 -5.14
CA PRO A 101 -19.62 6.49 -4.75
C PRO A 101 -18.92 6.32 -3.41
N VAL A 102 -17.60 6.50 -3.41
CA VAL A 102 -16.86 6.59 -2.16
C VAL A 102 -17.61 7.72 -1.48
N PRO A 103 -18.21 7.50 -0.29
CA PRO A 103 -18.86 8.58 0.42
C PRO A 103 -17.90 9.77 0.35
N PRO A 104 -18.39 10.96 -0.05
CA PRO A 104 -17.51 12.11 -0.26
C PRO A 104 -16.62 12.16 0.97
N CYS A 105 -15.30 12.04 0.77
CA CYS A 105 -14.45 12.05 1.94
C CYS A 105 -14.64 13.40 2.60
N ASP A 106 -14.83 13.39 3.91
CA ASP A 106 -15.11 14.64 4.61
C ASP A 106 -13.99 15.64 4.29
N PRO A 107 -14.35 16.93 4.13
CA PRO A 107 -13.37 17.97 3.88
C PRO A 107 -12.31 17.90 4.98
N CYS A 108 -11.08 17.60 4.59
CA CYS A 108 -9.97 17.56 5.51
C CYS A 108 -9.16 18.85 5.43
N ILE A 109 -8.61 19.24 6.56
CA ILE A 109 -7.67 20.35 6.69
C ILE A 109 -6.51 19.90 7.56
N THR A 110 -5.36 20.56 7.43
CA THR A 110 -4.19 20.28 8.27
C THR A 110 -4.36 20.89 9.66
N GLU A 111 -5.00 22.05 9.75
CA GLU A 111 -5.28 22.74 11.02
C GLU A 111 -6.55 22.20 11.67
N HIS A 112 -6.71 22.39 12.98
CA HIS A 112 -7.97 22.09 13.69
C HIS A 112 -8.49 20.65 13.53
N HIS A 113 -7.59 19.67 13.53
CA HIS A 113 -7.92 18.25 13.38
C HIS A 113 -8.55 17.60 14.63
N ASP A 114 -8.52 18.25 15.79
CA ASP A 114 -9.05 17.73 17.07
C ASP A 114 -8.54 16.32 17.44
N VAL A 115 -7.26 16.05 17.20
CA VAL A 115 -6.58 14.79 17.57
C VAL A 115 -5.52 15.13 18.61
N PRO A 116 -5.74 14.85 19.90
CA PRO A 116 -4.78 15.18 20.95
C PRO A 116 -3.42 14.52 20.74
N GLY A 117 -2.35 15.32 20.77
CA GLY A 117 -0.98 14.83 20.59
C GLY A 117 -0.54 14.63 19.13
N LEU A 118 -1.41 14.90 18.15
CA LEU A 118 -1.01 15.00 16.75
C LEU A 118 -0.48 16.41 16.48
N GLN A 119 0.67 16.53 15.83
CA GLN A 119 1.22 17.80 15.36
C GLN A 119 1.65 17.68 13.89
N ILE A 120 1.47 18.74 13.12
CA ILE A 120 1.90 18.81 11.72
C ILE A 120 2.71 20.09 11.50
N LEU A 121 3.93 19.91 11.03
CA LEU A 121 4.88 20.96 10.69
C LEU A 121 4.96 21.03 9.16
N SER A 122 4.28 22.00 8.57
CA SER A 122 4.36 22.29 7.14
C SER A 122 5.77 22.76 6.76
N ASP A 123 6.16 22.50 5.51
CA ASP A 123 7.44 22.95 4.94
C ASP A 123 8.68 22.59 5.79
N PHE A 124 8.63 21.43 6.47
CA PHE A 124 9.70 20.95 7.35
C PHE A 124 11.00 20.67 6.58
N VAL A 125 10.86 20.20 5.34
CA VAL A 125 11.96 20.14 4.37
C VAL A 125 11.63 21.03 3.19
N THR A 126 12.66 21.62 2.58
CA THR A 126 12.50 22.33 1.31
C THR A 126 12.23 21.34 0.16
N GLN A 127 11.69 21.84 -0.95
CA GLN A 127 11.49 21.01 -2.16
C GLN A 127 12.80 20.39 -2.67
N VAL A 128 13.92 21.09 -2.53
CA VAL A 128 15.24 20.60 -2.95
C VAL A 128 15.71 19.46 -2.04
N GLU A 129 15.58 19.63 -0.72
CA GLU A 129 15.88 18.55 0.23
C GLU A 129 14.99 17.32 0.00
N ALA A 130 13.68 17.55 -0.22
CA ALA A 130 12.74 16.48 -0.52
C ALA A 130 13.13 15.69 -1.77
N GLN A 131 13.57 16.37 -2.84
CA GLN A 131 14.01 15.70 -4.06
C GLN A 131 15.28 14.87 -3.82
N VAL A 132 16.27 15.41 -3.10
CA VAL A 132 17.49 14.67 -2.75
C VAL A 132 17.16 13.42 -1.94
N LEU A 133 16.24 13.51 -0.97
CA LEU A 133 15.78 12.36 -0.19
C LEU A 133 15.07 11.32 -1.07
N LEU A 134 14.22 11.75 -2.01
CA LEU A 134 13.53 10.86 -2.94
C LEU A 134 14.52 10.12 -3.86
N ASP A 135 15.51 10.82 -4.41
CA ASP A 135 16.52 10.22 -5.30
C ASP A 135 17.35 9.17 -4.54
N GLU A 136 17.74 9.48 -3.30
CA GLU A 136 18.43 8.55 -2.39
C GLU A 136 17.57 7.32 -2.10
N ILE A 137 16.30 7.50 -1.75
CA ILE A 137 15.36 6.40 -1.49
C ILE A 137 15.19 5.53 -2.74
N ASP A 138 15.00 6.13 -3.90
CA ASP A 138 14.74 5.43 -5.16
C ASP A 138 15.96 4.66 -5.69
N ALA A 139 17.16 5.09 -5.33
CA ALA A 139 18.40 4.37 -5.62
C ALA A 139 18.57 3.07 -4.80
N ARG A 140 17.74 2.85 -3.77
CA ARG A 140 17.81 1.68 -2.88
C ARG A 140 16.75 0.64 -3.25
N PRO A 141 17.00 -0.66 -2.99
CA PRO A 141 16.05 -1.71 -3.34
C PRO A 141 14.75 -1.57 -2.55
N TRP A 142 13.63 -1.80 -3.22
CA TRP A 142 12.31 -1.82 -2.62
C TRP A 142 11.89 -3.25 -2.30
N ASP A 143 11.35 -3.46 -1.11
CA ASP A 143 10.57 -4.66 -0.81
C ASP A 143 9.17 -4.50 -1.40
N THR A 144 8.78 -5.46 -2.24
CA THR A 144 7.49 -5.52 -2.93
C THR A 144 6.64 -6.71 -2.48
N SER A 145 6.97 -7.33 -1.35
CA SER A 145 6.25 -8.48 -0.78
C SER A 145 4.82 -8.14 -0.35
N ILE A 146 4.55 -6.86 -0.07
CA ILE A 146 3.23 -6.33 0.26
C ILE A 146 2.75 -5.34 -0.80
N ARG A 147 1.45 -5.01 -0.79
CA ARG A 147 0.80 -4.18 -1.82
C ARG A 147 1.43 -2.79 -2.02
N ARG A 148 2.05 -2.23 -0.96
CA ARG A 148 2.83 -0.99 -1.01
C ARG A 148 4.31 -1.35 -1.02
N ARG A 149 5.15 -0.55 -1.66
CA ARG A 149 6.61 -0.78 -1.59
C ARG A 149 7.15 -0.23 -0.27
N VAL A 150 8.06 -0.97 0.36
CA VAL A 150 8.65 -0.58 1.64
C VAL A 150 10.17 -0.71 1.65
N GLN A 151 10.81 0.05 2.54
CA GLN A 151 12.22 -0.10 2.91
C GLN A 151 12.32 0.00 4.44
N HIS A 152 13.19 -0.80 5.06
CA HIS A 152 13.38 -0.85 6.51
C HIS A 152 14.85 -0.60 6.86
N TYR A 153 15.10 0.23 7.86
CA TYR A 153 16.43 0.56 8.37
C TYR A 153 16.46 0.61 9.90
N GLY A 154 17.62 0.33 10.49
CA GLY A 154 17.86 0.22 11.92
C GLY A 154 17.36 -1.09 12.49
N HIS A 155 16.04 -1.29 12.49
CA HIS A 155 15.37 -2.52 12.92
C HIS A 155 14.33 -2.96 11.89
N VAL A 156 14.19 -4.27 11.68
CA VAL A 156 13.13 -4.82 10.81
C VAL A 156 11.88 -5.02 11.66
N PHE A 157 10.77 -4.42 11.24
CA PHE A 157 9.48 -4.71 11.86
C PHE A 157 8.90 -5.97 11.21
N ASP A 158 8.76 -7.04 11.98
CA ASP A 158 8.14 -8.28 11.53
C ASP A 158 6.62 -8.14 11.63
N TYR A 159 5.96 -8.12 10.47
CA TYR A 159 4.50 -7.96 10.37
C TYR A 159 3.71 -9.19 10.86
N THR A 160 4.38 -10.32 11.12
CA THR A 160 3.77 -11.55 11.66
C THR A 160 3.80 -11.56 13.18
N SER A 161 4.98 -11.28 13.76
CA SER A 161 5.16 -11.24 15.22
C SER A 161 4.82 -9.89 15.84
N LEU A 162 4.68 -8.84 15.03
CA LEU A 162 4.49 -7.45 15.45
C LEU A 162 5.63 -6.93 16.34
N THR A 163 6.85 -7.46 16.16
CA THR A 163 8.05 -7.10 16.93
C THR A 163 9.14 -6.52 16.03
N CYS A 164 10.04 -5.74 16.62
CA CYS A 164 11.27 -5.31 15.95
C CYS A 164 12.36 -6.38 16.10
N GLN A 165 12.94 -6.83 15.01
CA GLN A 165 14.13 -7.68 14.98
C GLN A 165 15.39 -6.82 14.76
N GLU A 166 16.51 -7.21 15.37
CA GLU A 166 17.77 -6.44 15.35
C GLU A 166 18.47 -6.35 13.98
N ALA A 167 18.06 -7.13 12.98
CA ALA A 167 18.82 -7.26 11.73
C ALA A 167 18.21 -6.47 10.55
N ALA A 168 18.27 -5.13 10.58
CA ALA A 168 18.08 -4.32 9.35
C ALA A 168 19.41 -3.71 8.87
N ALA A 169 19.38 -3.15 7.66
CA ALA A 169 20.44 -2.22 7.24
C ALA A 169 20.53 -1.05 8.24
N PRO A 170 21.72 -0.52 8.54
CA PRO A 170 21.86 0.60 9.49
C PRO A 170 21.06 1.82 9.04
N MET A 171 20.76 2.71 9.98
CA MET A 171 20.12 3.99 9.67
C MET A 171 20.93 4.73 8.59
N PRO A 172 20.32 5.12 7.46
CA PRO A 172 21.09 5.60 6.33
C PRO A 172 21.46 7.08 6.49
N ASP A 173 22.66 7.46 6.05
CA ASP A 173 23.23 8.81 6.26
C ASP A 173 22.35 9.95 5.72
N PHE A 174 21.59 9.71 4.64
CA PHE A 174 20.73 10.72 4.03
C PHE A 174 19.63 11.22 4.98
N CYS A 175 19.23 10.43 5.99
CA CYS A 175 18.21 10.83 6.94
C CYS A 175 18.76 11.60 8.16
N VAL A 176 20.09 11.63 8.37
CA VAL A 176 20.72 12.22 9.57
C VAL A 176 20.37 13.71 9.71
N LYS A 177 20.38 14.46 8.60
CA LYS A 177 20.04 15.91 8.60
C LYS A 177 18.55 16.17 8.90
N VAL A 178 17.69 15.21 8.59
CA VAL A 178 16.27 15.29 8.92
C VAL A 178 16.10 14.96 10.39
N LEU A 179 16.66 13.83 10.84
CA LEU A 179 16.62 13.39 12.23
C LEU A 179 17.15 14.45 13.22
N SER A 180 18.22 15.17 12.88
CA SER A 180 18.77 16.21 13.75
C SER A 180 17.85 17.42 13.96
N ARG A 181 16.81 17.58 13.12
CA ARG A 181 15.80 18.64 13.23
C ARG A 181 14.52 18.16 13.91
N ILE A 182 14.35 16.85 14.07
CA ILE A 182 13.16 16.26 14.67
C ILE A 182 13.32 16.31 16.19
N ASP A 183 12.38 16.96 16.86
CA ASP A 183 12.29 16.96 18.33
C ASP A 183 11.30 15.89 18.77
N LEU A 184 11.83 14.80 19.34
CA LEU A 184 11.05 13.68 19.88
C LEU A 184 11.53 13.34 21.29
N PRO A 185 10.65 12.80 22.15
CA PRO A 185 11.03 12.36 23.50
C PRO A 185 12.16 11.32 23.51
N HIS A 186 12.25 10.53 22.44
CA HIS A 186 13.26 9.47 22.27
C HIS A 186 13.89 9.56 20.90
N PHE A 187 15.22 9.37 20.83
CA PHE A 187 15.96 9.45 19.58
C PHE A 187 15.66 8.23 18.69
N PRO A 188 15.12 8.43 17.47
CA PRO A 188 14.75 7.34 16.59
C PRO A 188 15.93 6.46 16.18
N ASN A 189 15.78 5.15 16.34
CA ASN A 189 16.73 4.14 15.91
C ASN A 189 16.17 3.22 14.80
N GLN A 190 14.90 3.37 14.41
CA GLN A 190 14.25 2.65 13.33
C GLN A 190 13.68 3.61 12.31
N LEU A 191 13.81 3.29 11.02
CA LEU A 191 13.13 3.97 9.91
C LEU A 191 12.36 2.96 9.03
N THR A 192 11.11 3.27 8.71
CA THR A 192 10.36 2.61 7.63
C THR A 192 10.01 3.61 6.55
N VAL A 193 10.44 3.35 5.31
CA VAL A 193 10.02 4.10 4.13
C VAL A 193 8.84 3.38 3.49
N ASN A 194 7.77 4.10 3.18
CA ASN A 194 6.59 3.55 2.51
C ASN A 194 6.30 4.36 1.25
N GLU A 195 6.01 3.68 0.14
CA GLU A 195 5.52 4.32 -1.08
C GLU A 195 4.02 4.05 -1.30
N TYR A 196 3.31 5.13 -1.59
CA TYR A 196 1.90 5.13 -1.97
C TYR A 196 1.75 5.75 -3.36
N THR A 197 1.37 4.94 -4.33
CA THR A 197 0.87 5.40 -5.63
C THR A 197 -0.65 5.60 -5.58
N PRO A 198 -1.25 6.33 -6.53
CA PRO A 198 -2.68 6.59 -6.52
C PRO A 198 -3.52 5.30 -6.46
N GLY A 199 -4.36 5.16 -5.44
CA GLY A 199 -5.17 3.95 -5.19
C GLY A 199 -4.56 2.97 -4.19
N VAL A 200 -3.29 3.14 -3.79
CA VAL A 200 -2.65 2.37 -2.71
C VAL A 200 -2.86 3.09 -1.38
N GLY A 201 -3.11 2.31 -0.33
CA GLY A 201 -3.33 2.81 1.02
C GLY A 201 -2.78 1.84 2.08
N ILE A 202 -3.11 2.10 3.34
CA ILE A 202 -2.80 1.24 4.48
C ILE A 202 -4.03 1.15 5.39
N ALA A 203 -4.32 -0.06 5.87
CA ALA A 203 -5.42 -0.28 6.79
C ALA A 203 -5.25 0.53 8.08
N SER A 204 -6.38 0.89 8.70
CA SER A 204 -6.38 1.57 10.01
C SER A 204 -5.73 0.67 11.07
N HIS A 205 -4.73 1.19 11.78
CA HIS A 205 -3.97 0.47 12.82
C HIS A 205 -3.36 1.44 13.85
N VAL A 206 -2.89 0.91 14.97
CA VAL A 206 -1.98 1.58 15.89
C VAL A 206 -0.61 0.91 15.76
N ASP A 207 0.47 1.69 15.85
CA ASP A 207 1.81 1.13 15.90
C ASP A 207 2.03 0.38 17.22
N THR A 208 2.56 -0.85 17.15
CA THR A 208 2.65 -1.77 18.29
C THR A 208 3.25 -1.11 19.53
N HIS A 209 2.52 -1.16 20.64
CA HIS A 209 2.86 -0.49 21.90
C HIS A 209 4.17 -0.99 22.51
N SER A 210 4.42 -2.30 22.43
CA SER A 210 5.64 -2.93 22.96
C SER A 210 6.83 -2.89 22.01
N ALA A 211 6.66 -2.43 20.77
CA ALA A 211 7.72 -2.40 19.76
C ALA A 211 8.36 -1.02 19.60
N PHE A 212 7.65 0.05 19.96
CA PHE A 212 8.11 1.42 19.77
C PHE A 212 7.75 2.32 20.97
N GLU A 213 8.62 3.27 21.29
CA GLU A 213 8.34 4.30 22.29
C GLU A 213 7.23 5.28 21.89
N ASP A 214 6.92 6.21 22.81
CA ASP A 214 6.23 7.44 22.45
C ASP A 214 7.08 8.31 21.51
N GLY A 215 6.40 9.08 20.66
CA GLY A 215 7.04 9.92 19.66
C GLY A 215 7.35 9.18 18.37
N ILE A 216 6.42 9.26 17.42
CA ILE A 216 6.59 8.76 16.06
C ILE A 216 6.55 9.94 15.09
N ALA A 217 7.56 10.05 14.24
CA ALA A 217 7.65 11.12 13.25
C ALA A 217 7.48 10.57 11.83
N LEU A 218 6.63 11.20 11.03
CA LEU A 218 6.36 10.83 9.64
C LEU A 218 6.66 12.02 8.73
N LEU A 219 7.73 11.94 7.95
CA LEU A 219 8.04 12.92 6.90
C LEU A 219 7.32 12.52 5.60
N SER A 220 6.48 13.40 5.08
CA SER A 220 5.80 13.20 3.79
C SER A 220 6.61 13.83 2.65
N LEU A 221 6.87 13.08 1.58
CA LEU A 221 7.66 13.50 0.42
C LEU A 221 6.89 13.26 -0.89
N GLY A 222 7.14 14.07 -1.90
CA GLY A 222 6.48 13.98 -3.21
C GLY A 222 5.09 14.62 -3.15
N ALA A 223 4.04 13.80 -3.07
CA ALA A 223 2.66 14.27 -2.92
C ALA A 223 2.19 14.24 -1.46
N GLY A 224 1.26 15.15 -1.11
CA GLY A 224 0.51 15.05 0.14
C GLY A 224 -0.53 13.93 0.11
N ILE A 225 -1.13 13.64 1.26
CA ILE A 225 -2.19 12.63 1.38
C ILE A 225 -3.12 12.91 2.55
N VAL A 226 -4.35 12.43 2.47
CA VAL A 226 -5.23 12.36 3.64
C VAL A 226 -4.99 11.06 4.41
N MET A 227 -4.69 11.21 5.70
CA MET A 227 -4.63 10.13 6.68
C MET A 227 -5.84 10.25 7.60
N ASN A 228 -6.56 9.15 7.79
CA ASN A 228 -7.70 9.11 8.71
C ASN A 228 -7.23 8.67 10.09
N PHE A 229 -7.59 9.44 11.10
CA PHE A 229 -7.37 9.14 12.51
C PHE A 229 -8.70 8.78 13.16
N THR A 230 -8.79 7.61 13.75
CA THR A 230 -10.03 7.09 14.35
C THR A 230 -9.82 6.68 15.81
N CYS A 231 -10.70 7.13 16.69
CA CYS A 231 -10.74 6.74 18.10
C CYS A 231 -12.19 6.57 18.57
N GLY A 232 -12.58 5.34 18.93
CA GLY A 232 -13.97 4.99 19.19
C GLY A 232 -14.87 5.29 17.98
N ASP A 233 -15.94 6.06 18.20
CA ASP A 233 -16.86 6.49 17.14
C ASP A 233 -16.41 7.79 16.43
N THR A 234 -15.25 8.35 16.78
CA THR A 234 -14.73 9.59 16.19
C THR A 234 -13.79 9.27 15.03
N ASP A 235 -14.07 9.86 13.86
CA ASP A 235 -13.18 9.86 12.69
C ASP A 235 -12.73 11.29 12.38
N ARG A 236 -11.42 11.45 12.13
CA ARG A 236 -10.73 12.69 11.84
C ARG A 236 -9.84 12.49 10.62
N PRO A 237 -10.33 12.78 9.40
CA PRO A 237 -9.47 12.82 8.22
C PRO A 237 -8.60 14.07 8.25
N VAL A 238 -7.28 13.89 8.16
CA VAL A 238 -6.30 14.96 8.25
C VAL A 238 -5.47 15.03 6.99
N TRP A 239 -5.36 16.22 6.41
CA TRP A 239 -4.47 16.47 5.27
C TRP A 239 -3.04 16.56 5.76
N LEU A 240 -2.17 15.69 5.23
CA LEU A 240 -0.72 15.72 5.42
C LEU A 240 -0.09 16.32 4.14
N PRO A 241 0.31 17.61 4.16
CA PRO A 241 0.91 18.25 2.99
C PRO A 241 2.20 17.56 2.54
N PRO A 242 2.61 17.70 1.26
CA PRO A 242 3.96 17.31 0.87
C PRO A 242 5.00 18.11 1.68
N ASN A 243 6.19 17.53 1.86
CA ASN A 243 7.33 18.13 2.56
C ASN A 243 7.06 18.48 4.04
N SER A 244 6.00 17.94 4.63
CA SER A 244 5.61 18.18 6.02
C SER A 244 6.07 17.04 6.95
N LEU A 245 6.30 17.38 8.22
CA LEU A 245 6.54 16.41 9.28
C LEU A 245 5.28 16.28 10.14
N THR A 246 4.80 15.05 10.30
CA THR A 246 3.71 14.71 11.22
C THR A 246 4.29 14.03 12.45
N LEU A 247 3.94 14.49 13.65
CA LEU A 247 4.33 13.88 14.92
C LEU A 247 3.11 13.25 15.60
N LEU A 248 3.24 11.99 16.00
CA LEU A 248 2.29 11.31 16.87
C LEU A 248 2.90 11.21 18.26
N LEU A 249 2.30 11.92 19.22
CA LEU A 249 2.73 11.98 20.62
C LEU A 249 1.58 11.56 21.53
N GLY A 250 1.88 10.86 22.62
CA GLY A 250 0.90 10.46 23.64
C GLY A 250 -0.34 9.81 23.02
N GLU A 251 -1.50 10.44 23.21
CA GLU A 251 -2.78 9.89 22.79
C GLU A 251 -2.84 9.59 21.28
N ALA A 252 -2.36 10.49 20.42
CA ALA A 252 -2.32 10.27 18.96
C ALA A 252 -1.52 9.03 18.56
N ARG A 253 -0.51 8.65 19.34
CA ARG A 253 0.37 7.51 19.09
C ARG A 253 -0.18 6.19 19.67
N TYR A 254 -0.88 6.25 20.80
CA TYR A 254 -1.31 5.06 21.55
C TYR A 254 -2.80 4.74 21.42
N ALA A 255 -3.66 5.75 21.27
CA ALA A 255 -5.11 5.57 21.29
C ALA A 255 -5.76 5.74 19.90
N TRP A 256 -5.18 6.60 19.08
CA TRP A 256 -5.73 6.88 17.75
C TRP A 256 -5.16 5.92 16.72
N ARG A 257 -6.07 5.18 16.08
CA ARG A 257 -5.74 4.37 14.91
C ARG A 257 -5.57 5.29 13.71
N HIS A 258 -4.56 5.04 12.89
CA HIS A 258 -4.30 5.83 11.69
C HIS A 258 -4.27 4.93 10.44
N GLY A 259 -4.74 5.45 9.32
CA GLY A 259 -4.79 4.72 8.06
C GLY A 259 -4.92 5.62 6.84
N ILE A 260 -4.62 5.08 5.67
CA ILE A 260 -4.76 5.79 4.39
C ILE A 260 -5.72 4.98 3.53
N SER A 261 -6.88 5.53 3.21
CA SER A 261 -7.86 4.85 2.33
C SER A 261 -7.26 4.56 0.95
N SER A 262 -7.59 3.40 0.38
CA SER A 262 -7.20 3.04 -0.99
C SER A 262 -8.08 3.78 -2.02
N ARG A 263 -7.73 5.04 -2.33
CA ARG A 263 -8.43 5.90 -3.29
C ARG A 263 -7.46 6.70 -4.15
N LYS A 264 -7.95 7.29 -5.24
CA LYS A 264 -7.14 8.05 -6.23
C LYS A 264 -7.25 9.57 -6.06
N THR A 265 -8.18 10.05 -5.25
CA THR A 265 -8.44 11.47 -5.00
C THR A 265 -8.70 11.71 -3.52
N ASP A 266 -8.43 12.92 -3.05
CA ASP A 266 -8.72 13.41 -1.70
C ASP A 266 -9.57 14.70 -1.79
N ARG A 267 -10.39 14.98 -0.78
CA ARG A 267 -11.15 16.24 -0.66
C ARG A 267 -10.51 17.10 0.42
N ILE A 268 -9.86 18.17 0.02
CA ILE A 268 -9.09 19.08 0.88
C ILE A 268 -9.86 20.39 0.91
N GLY A 269 -10.46 20.72 2.07
CA GLY A 269 -11.52 21.73 2.12
C GLY A 269 -12.60 21.44 1.08
N ASP A 270 -12.89 22.40 0.21
CA ASP A 270 -13.91 22.26 -0.84
C ASP A 270 -13.40 21.65 -2.15
N GLU A 271 -12.10 21.43 -2.29
CA GLU A 271 -11.47 20.96 -3.52
C GLU A 271 -11.26 19.46 -3.54
N THR A 272 -11.44 18.84 -4.70
CA THR A 272 -11.05 17.45 -4.94
C THR A 272 -9.70 17.41 -5.64
N VAL A 273 -8.68 16.91 -4.96
CA VAL A 273 -7.30 16.87 -5.44
C VAL A 273 -6.92 15.43 -5.82
N PRO A 274 -6.38 15.19 -7.04
CA PRO A 274 -5.87 13.88 -7.42
C PRO A 274 -4.62 13.53 -6.58
N ARG A 275 -4.54 12.28 -6.11
CA ARG A 275 -3.34 11.79 -5.44
C ARG A 275 -2.20 11.67 -6.45
N GLY A 276 -1.00 12.05 -6.00
CA GLY A 276 0.25 11.76 -6.69
C GLY A 276 0.98 10.59 -6.03
N ARG A 277 2.23 10.38 -6.45
CA ARG A 277 3.16 9.49 -5.75
C ARG A 277 3.58 10.14 -4.43
N ARG A 278 3.26 9.50 -3.31
CA ARG A 278 3.74 9.89 -1.98
C ARG A 278 4.73 8.87 -1.46
N VAL A 279 5.85 9.33 -0.95
CA VAL A 279 6.77 8.54 -0.14
C VAL A 279 6.74 9.09 1.28
N SER A 280 6.70 8.21 2.28
CA SER A 280 6.83 8.64 3.68
C SER A 280 7.97 7.95 4.38
N MET A 281 8.74 8.72 5.14
CA MET A 281 9.77 8.23 6.05
C MET A 281 9.22 8.27 7.47
N THR A 282 9.01 7.10 8.07
CA THR A 282 8.48 6.95 9.43
C THR A 282 9.61 6.58 10.39
N PHE A 283 9.95 7.50 11.28
CA PHE A 283 10.99 7.38 12.29
C PHE A 283 10.38 6.98 13.64
N ARG A 284 10.99 5.99 14.29
CA ARG A 284 10.55 5.43 15.57
C ARG A 284 11.74 5.07 16.44
N THR A 285 11.51 4.98 17.74
CA THR A 285 12.48 4.38 18.68
C THR A 285 11.99 2.99 19.06
N ALA A 286 12.64 1.96 18.52
CA ALA A 286 12.38 0.56 18.79
C ALA A 286 12.72 0.20 20.24
N ILE A 287 11.86 -0.60 20.86
CA ILE A 287 12.01 -1.15 22.21
C ILE A 287 11.61 -2.62 22.20
N ASP A 288 12.11 -3.35 23.20
CA ASP A 288 11.71 -4.72 23.50
C ASP A 288 11.39 -4.83 24.99
N ARG A 289 10.25 -4.25 25.39
CA ARG A 289 9.72 -4.29 26.75
C ARG A 289 8.21 -4.11 26.77
N PRO A 290 7.52 -4.54 27.84
CA PRO A 290 6.08 -4.28 27.99
C PRO A 290 5.78 -2.77 27.95
N CYS A 291 4.66 -2.38 27.31
CA CYS A 291 4.20 -0.99 27.35
C CYS A 291 3.82 -0.59 28.77
N SER A 292 4.15 0.64 29.15
CA SER A 292 3.67 1.29 30.39
C SER A 292 2.87 2.56 30.11
N CYS A 293 2.37 2.68 28.88
CA CYS A 293 1.52 3.76 28.39
C CYS A 293 0.20 3.84 29.15
N ALA A 294 -0.46 5.01 29.09
CA ALA A 294 -1.78 5.23 29.68
C ALA A 294 -2.93 4.50 28.95
N TRP A 295 -2.62 3.79 27.85
CA TRP A 295 -3.58 3.06 27.02
C TRP A 295 -3.12 1.59 26.81
N PRO A 296 -3.03 0.79 27.89
CA PRO A 296 -2.51 -0.58 27.81
C PRO A 296 -3.48 -1.57 27.12
N ASP A 297 -4.77 -1.24 27.07
CA ASP A 297 -5.84 -2.12 26.57
C ASP A 297 -6.21 -1.86 25.09
N LEU A 298 -5.47 -0.99 24.40
CA LEU A 298 -5.68 -0.63 22.99
C LEU A 298 -4.65 -1.29 22.05
#